data_AF-A0A699U6R4-F1
#
_entry.id   AF-A0A699U6R4-F1
#
_cell.length_a   1.000
_cell.length_b   1.000
_cell.length_c   1.000
_cell.angle_alpha   90.00
_cell.angle_beta   90.00
_cell.angle_gamma   90.00
#
_symmetry.space_group_name_H-M   'P 1'
#
loop_
_entity.id
_entity.type
_entity.pdbx_description
1 polymer ?
#
loop_
_entity_poly.entity_id
_entity_poly.type
_entity_poly.pdbx_seq_one_letter_code
_entity_poly.pdbx_strand_id
1 'polypeptide(L)' 'FVEEPIEIVERDVKKLKRRRIPLVKVRKNSPQGAEYTWEREDQFRKKYPHLFTEPVPSSSVAT' A
#
# COMPACT_ATOMS: atom_id res chain seq x y z
N PHE A 1 7.57 -13.11 14.18
CA PHE A 1 8.13 -12.35 13.05
C PHE A 1 7.31 -11.08 12.92
N VAL A 2 7.96 -9.90 12.91
CA VAL A 2 7.26 -8.66 12.57
C VAL A 2 7.06 -8.72 11.06
N GLU A 3 5.82 -8.99 10.62
CA GLU A 3 5.47 -8.92 9.20
C GLU A 3 5.61 -7.47 8.74
N GLU A 4 6.78 -7.15 8.17
CA GLU A 4 7.07 -5.83 7.64
C GLU A 4 6.45 -5.71 6.24
N PRO A 5 5.58 -4.72 6.01
CA PRO A 5 5.04 -4.48 4.68
C PRO A 5 6.12 -3.92 3.76
N ILE A 6 6.29 -4.54 2.60
CA ILE A 6 7.32 -4.16 1.62
C ILE A 6 6.80 -3.00 0.76
N GLU A 7 5.61 -3.18 0.19
CA GLU A 7 5.09 -2.29 -0.85
C GLU A 7 3.56 -2.36 -0.96
N ILE A 8 2.98 -1.26 -1.44
CA ILE A 8 1.58 -1.21 -1.87
C ILE A 8 1.56 -1.54 -3.35
N VAL A 9 1.00 -2.69 -3.68
CA VAL A 9 0.99 -3.25 -5.04
C VAL A 9 -0.19 -2.73 -5.84
N GLU A 10 -1.30 -2.48 -5.16
CA GLU A 10 -2.57 -2.14 -5.81
C GLU A 10 -3.43 -1.30 -4.87
N ARG A 11 -4.29 -0.47 -5.45
CA ARG A 11 -5.32 0.29 -4.72
C ARG A 11 -6.67 0.00 -5.36
N ASP A 12 -7.66 -0.29 -4.53
CA ASP A 12 -9.04 -0.49 -4.96
C ASP A 12 -10.02 0.26 -4.04
N VAL A 13 -11.25 0.46 -4.50
CA VAL A 13 -12.29 1.08 -3.69
C VAL A 13 -13.50 0.18 -3.62
N LYS A 14 -13.69 -0.45 -2.45
CA LYS A 14 -14.89 -1.24 -2.18
C LYS A 14 -16.09 -0.32 -2.01
N LYS A 15 -17.00 -0.35 -2.99
CA LYS A 15 -18.26 0.39 -2.95
C LYS A 15 -19.32 -0.40 -2.17
N LEU A 16 -19.82 0.21 -1.11
CA LEU A 16 -20.99 -0.24 -0.35
C LEU A 16 -22.17 0.67 -0.65
N LYS A 17 -23.39 0.26 -0.27
CA LYS A 17 -24.63 1.00 -0.56
C LYS A 17 -24.61 2.48 -0.16
N ARG A 18 -23.84 2.86 0.87
CA ARG A 18 -23.76 4.24 1.40
C ARG A 18 -22.33 4.79 1.54
N ARG A 19 -21.31 3.97 1.28
CA ARG A 19 -19.92 4.32 1.60
C ARG A 19 -18.97 3.74 0.56
N ARG A 20 -17.84 4.42 0.37
CA ARG A 20 -16.71 3.95 -0.42
C ARG A 20 -15.56 3.74 0.53
N ILE A 21 -14.97 2.56 0.54
CA ILE A 21 -13.86 2.20 1.43
C ILE A 21 -12.63 1.97 0.54
N PRO A 22 -11.66 2.90 0.54
CA PRO A 22 -10.38 2.68 -0.11
C PRO A 22 -9.60 1.55 0.58
N LEU A 23 -9.14 0.61 -0.21
CA LEU A 23 -8.34 -0.53 0.20
C LEU A 23 -7.02 -0.52 -0.57
N VAL A 24 -5.97 -1.01 0.09
CA VAL A 24 -4.64 -1.19 -0.50
C VAL A 24 -4.26 -2.65 -0.42
N LYS A 25 -3.73 -3.18 -1.51
CA LYS A 25 -3.12 -4.51 -1.54
C LYS A 25 -1.66 -4.35 -1.14
N VAL A 26 -1.28 -4.98 -0.04
CA VAL A 26 0.03 -4.85 0.56
C VAL A 26 0.76 -6.17 0.40
N ARG A 27 1.99 -6.11 -0.12
CA ARG A 27 2.91 -7.24 -0.11
C ARG A 27 3.68 -7.27 1.19
N LYS A 28 3.74 -8.41 1.84
CA LYS A 28 4.52 -8.63 3.08
C LYS A 28 5.62 -9.63 2.85
N ASN A 29 6.75 -9.44 3.52
CA ASN A 29 7.85 -10.40 3.50
C ASN A 29 7.60 -11.47 4.57
N SER A 30 6.98 -12.59 4.18
CA SER A 30 6.83 -13.73 5.07
C SER A 30 7.91 -14.78 4.76
N PRO A 31 8.42 -15.52 5.76
CA PRO A 31 9.38 -16.61 5.52
C PRO A 31 8.84 -17.70 4.60
N GLN A 32 7.51 -17.80 4.46
CA GLN A 32 6.82 -18.79 3.64
C GLN A 32 6.54 -18.27 2.21
N GLY A 33 6.85 -17.01 1.93
CA GLY A 33 6.69 -16.40 0.62
C GLY A 33 6.15 -14.97 0.67
N ALA A 34 5.93 -14.39 -0.52
CA ALA A 34 5.25 -13.10 -0.62
C ALA A 34 3.75 -13.30 -0.35
N GLU A 35 3.28 -12.74 0.76
CA GLU A 35 1.86 -12.71 1.09
C GLU A 35 1.26 -11.38 0.66
N TYR A 36 0.02 -11.44 0.16
CA TYR A 36 -0.74 -10.26 -0.27
C TYR A 36 -2.01 -10.14 0.55
N THR A 37 -2.17 -9.04 1.26
CA THR A 37 -3.38 -8.76 2.04
C THR A 37 -4.03 -7.45 1.60
N TRP A 38 -5.35 -7.39 1.68
CA TRP A 38 -6.11 -6.16 1.44
C TRP A 38 -6.38 -5.46 2.77
N GLU A 39 -5.82 -4.27 2.93
CA GLU A 39 -5.94 -3.46 4.15
C GLU A 39 -6.69 -2.16 3.87
N ARG A 40 -7.30 -1.57 4.90
CA ARG A 40 -7.92 -0.25 4.76
C ARG A 40 -6.85 0.83 4.64
N GLU A 41 -6.94 1.63 3.58
CA GLU A 41 -5.94 2.65 3.26
C GLU A 41 -5.74 3.66 4.40
N ASP A 42 -6.82 4.11 5.03
CA ASP A 42 -6.78 5.12 6.09
C ASP A 42 -6.01 4.65 7.33
N GLN A 43 -6.17 3.38 7.69
CA GLN A 43 -5.45 2.77 8.81
C GLN A 43 -4.00 2.49 8.42
N PHE A 44 -3.81 1.95 7.22
CA PHE A 44 -2.50 1.57 6.73
C PHE A 44 -1.59 2.79 6.57
N ARG A 45 -2.11 3.91 6.07
CA ARG A 45 -1.39 5.17 5.91
C ARG A 45 -0.96 5.80 7.23
N LYS A 46 -1.73 5.63 8.31
CA LYS A 46 -1.34 6.09 9.65
C LYS A 46 -0.17 5.27 10.20
N LYS A 47 -0.17 3.97 9.95
CA LYS A 47 0.86 3.05 10.46
C LYS A 47 2.15 3.08 9.63
N TYR A 48 2.02 3.22 8.31
CA TYR A 48 3.13 3.20 7.36
C TYR A 48 3.03 4.37 6.37
N PRO A 49 3.14 5.63 6.83
CA PRO A 49 3.00 6.80 5.97
C PRO A 49 4.05 6.84 4.86
N HIS A 50 5.25 6.31 5.10
CA HIS A 50 6.35 6.27 4.14
C HIS A 50 6.06 5.42 2.90
N LEU A 51 5.19 4.41 3.00
CA LEU A 51 4.76 3.59 1.84
C LEU A 51 3.80 4.33 0.90
N PHE A 52 3.26 5.48 1.33
CA PHE A 52 2.39 6.34 0.53
C PHE A 52 3.12 7.55 -0.03
N THR A 53 4.37 7.77 0.36
CA THR A 53 5.21 8.80 -0.21
C THR A 53 5.74 8.25 -1.53
N GLU A 54 5.16 8.68 -2.67
CA GLU A 54 5.79 8.42 -3.97
C GLU A 54 7.24 8.93 -3.91
N PRO A 55 8.21 8.18 -4.47
CA PRO A 55 9.51 8.77 -4.69
C PRO A 55 9.26 10.01 -5.56
N VAL A 56 9.66 11.18 -5.04
CA VAL A 56 9.75 12.39 -5.86
C VAL A 56 10.45 11.95 -7.14
N PRO A 57 9.86 12.11 -8.34
CA PRO A 57 10.61 11.84 -9.55
C PRO A 57 11.80 12.80 -9.50
N SER A 58 12.97 12.27 -9.15
CA SER A 58 14.23 13.01 -9.22
C SER A 58 14.27 13.60 -10.62
N SER A 59 14.27 14.93 -10.67
CA SER A 59 13.87 15.70 -11.84
C SER A 59 14.54 15.24 -13.12
N SER A 60 13.74 15.14 -14.18
CA SER A 60 14.09 15.34 -15.59
C SER A 60 15.54 15.76 -15.87
N VAL A 61 16.27 14.91 -16.61
CA VAL A 61 17.19 15.38 -17.65
C VAL A 61 16.98 14.54 -18.90
N ALA A 62 16.08 14.97 -19.76
CA ALA A 62 16.17 14.66 -21.18
C ALA A 62 17.21 15.62 -21.79
N THR A 63 18.27 15.08 -22.38
CA THR A 63 19.20 15.77 -23.30
C THR A 63 19.03 15.16 -24.67
#